data_AF-C9LBF8-F1
#
_entry.id   AF-C9LBF8-F1
#
_cell.length_a   1.000
_cell.length_b   1.000
_cell.length_c   1.000
_cell.angle_alpha   90.00
_cell.angle_beta   90.00
_cell.angle_gamma   90.00
#
_symmetry.space_group_name_H-M   'P 1'
#
loop_
_entity.id
_entity.type
_entity.pdbx_description
1 polymer ?
#
loop_
_entity_poly.entity_id
_entity_poly.type
_entity_poly.pdbx_seq_one_letter_code
_entity_poly.pdbx_strand_id
1 'polypeptide(L)' 'MKEYEIIREIINLCPGNHTRDTFIEEAELPDDADLEAYVRDKFKNEAELKIERIDREDGSVVFDVMTAAIHQRYTFSEF' A
#
# COMPACT_ATOMS: atom_id res chain seq x y z
N MET A 1 -0.71 -20.05 4.64
CA MET A 1 -1.27 -18.98 3.80
C MET A 1 -1.99 -18.03 4.73
N LYS A 2 -1.88 -16.73 4.49
CA LYS A 2 -2.52 -15.65 5.22
C LYS A 2 -3.41 -14.86 4.28
N GLU A 3 -4.60 -14.50 4.74
CA GLU A 3 -5.53 -13.66 4.02
C GLU A 3 -5.36 -12.21 4.46
N TYR A 4 -5.22 -11.29 3.51
CA TYR A 4 -5.03 -9.87 3.77
C TYR A 4 -6.11 -9.04 3.09
N GLU A 5 -6.69 -8.09 3.82
CA GLU A 5 -7.36 -6.93 3.24
C GLU A 5 -6.29 -5.88 2.95
N ILE A 6 -6.21 -5.46 1.69
CA ILE A 6 -5.26 -4.47 1.20
C ILE A 6 -6.03 -3.23 0.79
N ILE A 7 -5.90 -2.17 1.58
CA ILE A 7 -6.46 -0.86 1.27
C ILE A 7 -5.37 -0.01 0.61
N ARG A 8 -5.60 0.41 -0.64
CA ARG A 8 -4.78 1.40 -1.35
C ARG A 8 -5.50 2.74 -1.40
N GLU A 9 -4.90 3.78 -0.84
CA GLU A 9 -5.37 5.16 -0.93
C GLU A 9 -4.43 5.99 -1.82
N ILE A 10 -4.97 6.78 -2.76
CA ILE A 10 -4.23 7.85 -3.43
C ILE A 10 -4.46 9.16 -2.68
N ILE A 11 -3.38 9.73 -2.16
CA ILE A 11 -3.40 10.95 -1.35
C ILE A 11 -3.21 12.15 -2.28
N ASN A 12 -4.33 12.79 -2.62
CA ASN A 12 -4.29 14.03 -3.40
C ASN A 12 -3.89 15.21 -2.49
N LEU A 13 -2.89 15.99 -2.91
CA LEU A 13 -2.41 17.17 -2.18
C LEU A 13 -3.29 18.42 -2.37
N CYS A 14 -4.32 18.36 -3.22
CA CYS A 14 -5.20 19.49 -3.50
C CYS A 14 -6.17 19.77 -2.33
N PRO A 15 -6.16 20.99 -1.73
CA PRO A 15 -6.95 21.35 -0.54
C PRO A 15 -8.49 21.22 -0.65
N GLY A 16 -9.02 21.04 -1.87
CA GLY A 16 -10.47 20.93 -2.15
C GLY A 16 -10.91 19.57 -2.67
N ASN A 17 -10.04 18.56 -2.68
CA ASN A 17 -10.42 17.22 -3.11
C ASN A 17 -10.97 16.41 -1.92
N HIS A 18 -12.28 16.20 -1.89
CA HIS A 18 -12.97 15.49 -0.80
C HIS A 18 -13.01 13.97 -0.96
N THR A 19 -12.63 13.46 -2.14
CA THR A 19 -12.60 12.03 -2.47
C THR A 19 -11.16 11.56 -2.57
N ARG A 20 -10.70 10.84 -1.55
CA ARG A 20 -9.52 9.98 -1.69
C ARG A 20 -9.92 8.82 -2.59
N ASP A 21 -9.14 8.56 -3.64
CA ASP A 21 -9.34 7.35 -4.42
C ASP A 21 -8.88 6.17 -3.57
N THR A 22 -9.84 5.40 -3.08
CA THR A 22 -9.62 4.23 -2.23
C THR A 22 -9.97 2.97 -3.01
N PHE A 23 -9.04 2.01 -3.02
CA PHE A 23 -9.21 0.69 -3.62
C PHE A 23 -9.02 -0.35 -2.52
N ILE A 24 -9.82 -1.42 -2.57
CA ILE A 24 -9.77 -2.52 -1.61
C ILE A 24 -9.57 -3.80 -2.42
N GLU A 25 -8.60 -4.61 -2.02
CA GLU A 25 -8.26 -5.91 -2.59
C GLU A 25 -8.13 -6.92 -1.45
N GLU A 26 -8.63 -8.14 -1.64
CA GLU A 26 -8.34 -9.27 -0.76
C GLU A 26 -7.27 -10.13 -1.43
N ALA A 27 -6.25 -10.54 -0.68
CA ALA A 27 -5.15 -11.35 -1.20
C ALA A 27 -4.78 -12.50 -0.25
N GLU A 28 -4.73 -13.72 -0.78
CA GLU A 28 -4.16 -14.88 -0.11
C GLU A 28 -2.67 -14.96 -0.43
N LEU A 29 -1.81 -14.81 0.58
CA LEU A 29 -0.36 -14.78 0.44
C LEU A 29 0.30 -15.91 1.26
N PRO A 30 1.49 -16.41 0.87
CA PRO A 30 2.27 -17.32 1.71
C PRO A 30 2.53 -16.77 3.11
N ASP A 31 2.74 -17.65 4.10
CA ASP A 31 2.98 -17.24 5.49
C ASP A 31 4.26 -16.40 5.65
N ASP A 32 5.21 -16.60 4.75
CA ASP A 32 6.50 -15.92 4.66
C ASP A 32 6.53 -14.85 3.55
N ALA A 33 5.36 -14.40 3.07
CA ALA A 33 5.28 -13.41 2.01
C ALA A 33 6.00 -12.09 2.36
N ASP A 34 6.83 -11.63 1.45
CA ASP A 34 7.43 -10.30 1.51
C ASP A 34 6.41 -9.26 0.99
N LEU A 35 5.71 -8.62 1.93
CA LEU A 35 4.73 -7.58 1.61
C LEU A 35 5.35 -6.36 0.91
N GLU A 36 6.63 -6.04 1.17
CA GLU A 36 7.28 -4.93 0.47
C GLU A 36 7.55 -5.32 -0.98
N ALA A 37 8.01 -6.55 -1.24
CA ALA A 37 8.19 -7.06 -2.59
C ALA A 37 6.85 -7.07 -3.37
N TYR A 38 5.75 -7.43 -2.71
CA TYR A 38 4.40 -7.32 -3.29
C TYR A 38 4.09 -5.89 -3.74
N VAL A 39 4.34 -4.89 -2.89
CA VAL A 39 4.11 -3.48 -3.23
C VAL A 39 5.07 -3.03 -4.35
N ARG A 40 6.35 -3.40 -4.28
CA ARG A 40 7.34 -3.07 -5.33
C ARG A 40 6.96 -3.62 -6.69
N ASP A 41 6.41 -4.84 -6.77
CA ASP A 41 5.98 -5.42 -8.05
C ASP A 41 4.87 -4.59 -8.73
N LYS A 42 3.95 -4.00 -7.95
CA LYS A 42 2.90 -3.10 -8.47
C LYS A 42 3.49 -1.86 -9.15
N PHE A 43 4.70 -1.43 -8.77
CA PHE A 43 5.39 -0.23 -9.28
C PHE A 43 6.68 -0.55 -10.06
N LYS A 44 6.87 -1.80 -10.51
CA LYS A 44 8.13 -2.23 -11.18
C LYS A 44 8.49 -1.47 -12.47
N ASN A 45 7.52 -0.80 -13.07
CA ASN A 45 7.70 0.00 -14.29
C ASN A 45 7.89 1.49 -14.01
N GLU A 46 7.82 1.93 -12.76
CA GLU A 46 8.02 3.32 -12.37
C GLU A 46 9.51 3.66 -12.32
N ALA A 47 9.90 4.76 -12.95
CA ALA A 47 11.31 5.20 -12.98
C ALA A 47 11.80 5.70 -11.62
N GLU A 48 10.90 6.24 -10.80
CA GLU A 48 11.17 6.72 -9.45
C GLU A 48 10.17 6.11 -8.47
N LEU A 49 10.69 5.41 -7.47
CA LEU A 49 9.90 4.74 -6.44
C LEU A 49 10.56 4.91 -5.07
N LYS A 50 9.84 5.52 -4.14
CA LYS A 50 10.18 5.55 -2.72
C LYS A 50 9.10 4.83 -1.94
N ILE A 51 9.53 3.97 -1.02
CA ILE A 51 8.64 3.20 -0.14
C ILE A 51 9.18 3.33 1.28
N GLU A 52 8.30 3.67 2.21
CA GLU A 52 8.55 3.62 3.64
C GLU A 52 7.58 2.64 4.29
N ARG A 53 8.12 1.67 5.05
CA ARG A 53 7.34 0.67 5.78
C ARG A 53 7.11 1.10 7.22
N ILE A 54 5.88 0.90 7.70
CA ILE A 54 5.48 1.14 9.08
C ILE A 54 4.69 -0.08 9.56
N ASP A 55 5.24 -0.82 10.51
CA ASP A 55 4.54 -1.88 11.23
C ASP A 55 3.80 -1.26 12.42
N ARG A 56 2.47 -1.45 12.51
CA ARG A 56 1.63 -0.88 13.56
C ARG A 56 1.41 -1.86 14.71
N GLU A 57 1.07 -1.33 15.89
CA GLU A 57 0.79 -2.13 17.10
C GLU A 57 -0.42 -3.06 16.94
N ASP A 58 -1.36 -2.73 16.05
CA ASP A 58 -2.53 -3.55 15.74
C ASP A 58 -2.24 -4.72 14.77
N GLY A 59 -0.97 -4.89 14.37
CA GLY A 59 -0.53 -5.92 13.44
C GLY A 59 -0.67 -5.55 11.96
N SER A 60 -1.29 -4.42 11.63
CA SER A 60 -1.35 -3.95 10.25
C SER A 60 0.01 -3.42 9.77
N VAL A 61 0.30 -3.64 8.48
CA VAL A 61 1.53 -3.15 7.84
C VAL A 61 1.17 -2.09 6.83
N VAL A 62 1.79 -0.92 6.95
CA VAL A 62 1.55 0.22 6.07
C VAL A 62 2.78 0.51 5.22
N PHE A 63 2.55 0.72 3.94
CA PHE A 63 3.54 1.24 3.01
C PHE A 63 3.12 2.62 2.53
N ASP A 64 3.92 3.63 2.86
CA ASP A 64 3.83 4.96 2.28
C ASP A 64 4.66 4.97 1.00
N VAL A 65 4.02 5.27 -0.14
CA VAL A 65 4.60 5.10 -1.47
C VAL A 65 4.57 6.42 -2.22
N MET A 66 5.70 6.83 -2.77
CA MET A 66 5.82 8.00 -3.64
C MET A 66 6.40 7.57 -4.99
N THR A 67 5.68 7.85 -6.06
CA THR A 67 6.07 7.61 -7.47
C THR A 67 5.58 8.79 -8.30
N ALA A 68 6.43 9.36 -9.16
CA ALA A 68 6.04 10.40 -10.13
C ALA A 68 5.12 11.52 -9.58
N ALA A 69 5.42 12.01 -8.36
CA ALA A 69 4.64 13.01 -7.61
C ALA A 69 3.22 12.57 -7.15
N ILE A 70 2.91 11.28 -7.22
CA ILE A 70 1.70 10.66 -6.67
C ILE A 70 2.05 10.03 -5.32
N HIS A 71 1.40 10.53 -4.27
CA HIS A 71 1.48 9.96 -2.93
C HIS A 71 0.40 8.92 -2.74
N GLN A 72 0.77 7.73 -2.30
CA GLN A 72 -0.14 6.61 -2.12
C GLN A 72 0.17 5.90 -0.81
N ARG A 73 -0.83 5.20 -0.28
CA ARG A 73 -0.69 4.37 0.92
C ARG A 73 -1.29 3.02 0.69
N TYR A 74 -0.57 1.96 1.04
CA TYR A 74 -1.09 0.61 1.14
C TYR A 74 -1.17 0.23 2.61
N THR A 75 -2.31 -0.29 3.06
CA THR A 75 -2.50 -0.86 4.41
C THR A 75 -2.88 -2.32 4.24
N PHE A 76 -2.08 -3.21 4.83
CA PHE A 76 -2.33 -4.64 4.88
C PHE A 76 -2.85 -5.00 6.27
N SER A 77 -4.02 -5.64 6.34
CA SER A 77 -4.62 -6.16 7.56
C SER A 77 -4.92 -7.65 7.37
N GLU A 78 -4.36 -8.51 8.21
CA GLU A 78 -4.67 -9.95 8.21
C GLU A 78 -6.09 -10.16 8.80
N PHE A 79 -6.89 -11.07 8.22
CA PHE A 79 -8.25 -11.39 8.71
C PHE A 79 -8.54 -12.89 8.78
#